data_AF-A3XB63-F1
#
_entry.id   AF-A3XB63-F1
#
_cell.length_a   1.000
_cell.length_b   1.000
_cell.length_c   1.000
_cell.angle_alpha   90.00
_cell.angle_beta   90.00
_cell.angle_gamma   90.00
#
_symmetry.space_group_name_H-M   'P 1'
#
loop_
_entity.id
_entity.type
_entity.pdbx_description
1 polymer ?
#
loop_
_entity_poly.entity_id
_entity_poly.type
_entity_poly.pdbx_seq_one_letter_code
_entity_poly.pdbx_strand_id
1 'polypeptide(L)'
;MWQGHFFHVASGNDSFINDCRLIASDWGDAARPGSAPIRFLHGEADRIVPLSPAQSFAKEMGSNLTIVKNAGHSLPFSHWPELLDALREQR
;
A
#
# COMPACT_ATOMS: atom_id res chain seq x y z
N MET A 1 6.83 14.06 9.08
CA MET A 1 5.48 13.91 8.51
C MET A 1 5.56 14.36 7.06
N TRP A 2 5.10 13.55 6.10
CA TRP A 2 5.15 13.91 4.68
C TRP A 2 4.26 15.13 4.41
N GLN A 3 4.82 16.15 3.76
CA GLN A 3 4.18 17.45 3.55
C GLN A 3 3.43 17.51 2.20
N GLY A 4 2.97 16.37 1.69
CA GLY A 4 2.47 16.33 0.33
C GLY A 4 1.17 17.09 0.09
N HIS A 5 0.38 17.29 1.15
CA HIS A 5 -0.81 18.14 1.10
C HIS A 5 -0.53 19.56 0.57
N PHE A 6 0.69 20.08 0.74
CA PHE A 6 1.08 21.37 0.14
C PHE A 6 1.09 21.34 -1.40
N PHE A 7 1.51 20.23 -2.02
CA PHE A 7 1.49 20.10 -3.49
C PHE A 7 0.07 20.02 -4.05
N HIS A 8 -0.80 19.31 -3.33
CA HIS A 8 -2.19 19.12 -3.73
C HIS A 8 -3.01 20.40 -3.57
N VAL A 9 -2.85 21.11 -2.46
CA VAL A 9 -3.51 22.41 -2.22
C VAL A 9 -2.98 23.50 -3.16
N ALA A 10 -1.68 23.50 -3.48
CA ALA A 10 -1.10 24.44 -4.44
C ALA A 10 -1.69 24.29 -5.86
N SER A 11 -2.25 23.11 -6.17
CA SER A 11 -2.90 22.82 -7.45
C SER A 11 -4.39 23.17 -7.46
N GLY A 12 -4.93 23.68 -6.35
CA GLY A 12 -6.33 24.08 -6.18
C GLY A 12 -7.15 23.10 -5.35
N ASN A 13 -8.33 23.56 -4.91
CA ASN A 13 -9.18 22.80 -3.99
C ASN A 13 -9.68 21.47 -4.57
N ASP A 14 -9.92 21.41 -5.88
CA ASP A 14 -10.41 20.19 -6.54
C ASP A 14 -9.40 19.04 -6.47
N SER A 15 -8.10 19.33 -6.57
CA SER A 15 -7.04 18.32 -6.45
C SER A 15 -7.05 17.69 -5.06
N PHE A 16 -7.11 18.52 -4.01
CA PHE A 16 -7.19 18.02 -2.64
C PHE A 16 -8.47 17.21 -2.39
N ILE A 17 -9.63 17.67 -2.89
CA ILE A 17 -10.90 16.94 -2.80
C ILE A 17 -10.79 15.57 -3.47
N ASN A 18 -10.15 15.50 -4.64
CA ASN A 18 -9.99 14.24 -5.38
C ASN A 18 -9.07 13.26 -4.65
N ASP A 19 -8.02 13.71 -3.97
CA ASP A 19 -7.18 12.83 -3.14
C ASP A 19 -7.95 12.30 -1.93
N CYS A 20 -8.73 13.16 -1.27
CA CYS A 20 -9.60 12.72 -0.18
C CYS A 20 -10.59 11.65 -0.67
N ARG A 21 -11.20 11.84 -1.84
CA ARG A 21 -12.05 10.82 -2.47
C ARG A 21 -11.28 9.54 -2.77
N LEU A 22 -10.09 9.62 -3.33
CA LEU A 22 -9.27 8.46 -3.66
C LEU A 22 -8.97 7.61 -2.41
N ILE A 23 -8.55 8.25 -1.32
CA ILE A 23 -8.18 7.57 -0.06
C ILE A 23 -9.41 7.03 0.68
N ALA A 24 -10.53 7.76 0.66
CA ALA A 24 -11.72 7.41 1.42
C ALA A 24 -12.73 6.52 0.68
N SER A 25 -12.53 6.27 -0.62
CA SER A 25 -13.42 5.41 -1.39
C SER A 25 -13.23 3.93 -1.05
N ASP A 26 -14.32 3.18 -1.13
CA ASP A 26 -14.26 1.72 -1.12
C ASP A 26 -13.82 1.23 -2.50
N TRP A 27 -12.71 0.48 -2.52
CA TRP A 27 -12.12 -0.10 -3.73
C TRP A 27 -12.36 -1.61 -3.84
N GLY A 28 -13.10 -2.24 -2.92
CA GLY A 28 -13.22 -3.69 -2.84
C GLY A 28 -13.70 -4.35 -4.14
N ASP A 29 -14.69 -3.75 -4.79
CA ASP A 29 -15.22 -4.25 -6.07
C ASP A 29 -14.21 -4.16 -7.22
N ALA A 30 -13.37 -3.11 -7.23
CA ALA A 30 -12.33 -2.92 -8.24
C ALA A 30 -11.07 -3.75 -7.94
N ALA A 31 -10.84 -4.08 -6.68
CA ALA A 31 -9.66 -4.78 -6.21
C ALA A 31 -9.83 -6.31 -6.16
N ARG A 32 -10.90 -6.87 -6.75
CA ARG A 32 -11.16 -8.31 -6.77
C ARG A 32 -10.00 -9.12 -7.39
N PRO A 33 -9.85 -10.41 -7.03
CA PRO A 33 -8.80 -11.27 -7.58
C PRO A 33 -8.82 -11.32 -9.11
N GLY A 34 -7.72 -10.91 -9.73
CA GLY A 34 -7.50 -11.04 -11.17
C GLY A 34 -6.85 -12.38 -11.54
N SER A 35 -6.55 -12.57 -12.82
CA SER A 35 -5.84 -13.77 -13.31
C SER A 35 -4.33 -13.74 -13.07
N ALA A 36 -3.77 -12.57 -12.77
CA ALA A 36 -2.34 -12.42 -12.51
C ALA A 36 -2.04 -12.71 -11.02
N PRO A 37 -0.95 -13.43 -10.72
CA PRO A 37 -0.53 -13.65 -9.34
C PRO A 37 -0.16 -12.31 -8.69
N ILE A 38 -0.74 -12.04 -7.52
CA ILE A 38 -0.41 -10.89 -6.69
C ILE A 38 0.47 -11.37 -5.54
N ARG A 39 1.40 -10.53 -5.11
CA ARG A 39 2.16 -10.68 -3.86
C ARG A 39 2.06 -9.38 -3.08
N PHE A 40 1.77 -9.48 -1.79
CA PHE A 40 1.71 -8.34 -0.90
C PHE A 40 2.99 -8.22 -0.08
N LEU A 41 3.47 -7.00 0.10
CA LEU A 41 4.49 -6.64 1.08
C LEU A 41 3.91 -5.57 2.01
N HIS A 42 4.17 -5.69 3.31
CA HIS A 42 3.67 -4.72 4.28
C HIS A 42 4.65 -4.53 5.44
N GLY A 43 4.77 -3.29 5.91
CA GLY A 43 5.63 -2.96 7.04
C GLY A 43 4.98 -3.33 8.38
N GLU A 44 5.69 -4.03 9.24
CA GLU A 44 5.21 -4.44 10.56
C GLU A 44 4.78 -3.25 11.44
N ALA A 45 5.47 -2.12 11.30
CA ALA A 45 5.27 -0.90 12.08
C ALA A 45 4.49 0.18 11.31
N ASP A 46 3.77 -0.17 10.25
CA ASP A 46 2.89 0.76 9.54
C ASP A 46 1.76 1.25 10.46
N ARG A 47 1.66 2.58 10.60
CA ARG A 47 0.64 3.28 11.40
C ARG A 47 -0.43 3.96 10.54
N ILE A 48 -0.26 3.97 9.23
CA ILE A 48 -1.21 4.52 8.27
C ILE A 48 -2.19 3.43 7.87
N VAL A 49 -1.68 2.26 7.50
CA VAL A 49 -2.49 1.06 7.23
C VAL A 49 -2.12 0.01 8.27
N PRO A 50 -3.00 -0.33 9.23
CA PRO A 50 -2.70 -1.36 10.21
C PRO A 50 -2.49 -2.73 9.55
N LEU A 51 -1.68 -3.58 10.18
CA LEU A 51 -1.32 -4.90 9.67
C LEU A 51 -2.53 -5.84 9.50
N SER A 52 -3.52 -5.79 10.40
CA SER A 52 -4.66 -6.71 10.39
C SER A 52 -5.56 -6.59 9.13
N PRO A 53 -5.93 -5.38 8.68
CA PRO A 53 -6.54 -5.17 7.37
C PRO A 53 -5.72 -5.73 6.20
N ALA A 54 -4.40 -5.51 6.19
CA ALA A 54 -3.53 -6.02 5.12
C ALA A 54 -3.51 -7.56 5.08
N GLN A 55 -3.48 -8.22 6.24
CA GLN A 55 -3.57 -9.68 6.36
C GLN A 55 -4.92 -10.21 5.85
N SER A 56 -6.02 -9.54 6.23
CA SER A 56 -7.37 -9.92 5.82
C SER A 56 -7.53 -9.80 4.31
N PHE A 57 -7.04 -8.71 3.73
CA PHE A 57 -7.10 -8.46 2.30
C PHE A 57 -6.23 -9.45 1.50
N ALA A 58 -5.01 -9.74 1.94
CA ALA A 58 -4.18 -10.74 1.27
C ALA A 58 -4.82 -12.13 1.26
N LYS A 59 -5.50 -12.50 2.36
CA LYS A 59 -6.27 -13.75 2.46
C LYS A 59 -7.45 -13.77 1.49
N GLU A 60 -8.22 -12.68 1.41
CA GLU A 60 -9.32 -12.54 0.45
C GLU A 60 -8.82 -12.67 -1.00
N MET A 61 -7.64 -12.13 -1.26
CA MET A 61 -6.99 -12.18 -2.58
C MET A 61 -6.33 -13.53 -2.90
N GLY A 62 -6.38 -14.51 -1.98
CA GLY A 62 -5.71 -15.80 -2.16
C GLY A 62 -4.19 -15.67 -2.37
N SER A 63 -3.59 -14.64 -1.80
CA SER A 63 -2.21 -14.22 -2.05
C SER A 63 -1.36 -14.27 -0.79
N ASN A 64 -0.04 -14.38 -0.99
CA ASN A 64 0.93 -14.32 0.10
C ASN A 64 1.20 -12.87 0.53
N LEU A 65 1.29 -12.67 1.83
CA LEU A 65 1.72 -11.41 2.45
C LEU A 65 3.07 -11.59 3.14
N THR A 66 4.06 -10.82 2.68
CA THR A 66 5.36 -10.70 3.35
C THR A 66 5.33 -9.52 4.32
N ILE A 67 5.54 -9.81 5.61
CA ILE A 67 5.66 -8.79 6.65
C ILE A 67 7.14 -8.42 6.80
N VAL A 68 7.46 -7.15 6.57
CA VAL A 68 8.82 -6.62 6.70
C VAL A 68 8.99 -6.04 8.10
N LYS A 69 9.85 -6.69 8.89
CA LYS A 69 10.09 -6.33 10.29
C LYS A 69 10.65 -4.92 10.41
N ASN A 70 10.23 -4.19 11.45
CA ASN A 70 10.65 -2.80 11.73
C ASN A 70 10.35 -1.77 10.62
N ALA A 71 9.61 -2.14 9.56
CA ALA A 71 9.27 -1.23 8.48
C ALA A 71 7.94 -0.51 8.72
N GLY A 72 7.89 0.78 8.39
CA GLY A 72 6.65 1.56 8.35
C GLY A 72 6.02 1.57 6.95
N HIS A 73 5.15 2.55 6.70
CA HIS A 73 4.40 2.68 5.43
C HIS A 73 5.28 2.81 4.18
N SER A 74 6.38 3.57 4.27
CA SER A 74 7.24 3.91 3.14
C SER A 74 8.34 2.85 2.90
N LEU A 75 7.93 1.60 2.65
CA LEU A 75 8.83 0.47 2.37
C LEU A 75 9.88 0.76 1.29
N PRO A 76 9.51 1.28 0.09
CA PRO A 76 10.50 1.49 -0.99
C PRO A 76 11.62 2.48 -0.66
N PHE A 77 11.47 3.29 0.39
CA PHE A 77 12.49 4.25 0.81
C PHE A 77 13.34 3.72 1.97
N SER A 78 12.76 2.87 2.82
CA SER A 78 13.40 2.40 4.07
C SER A 78 13.99 1.00 3.97
N HIS A 79 13.34 0.11 3.21
CA HIS A 79 13.62 -1.33 3.11
C HIS A 79 13.56 -1.75 1.63
N TRP A 80 14.21 -0.97 0.76
CA TRP A 80 14.24 -1.24 -0.67
C TRP A 80 14.94 -2.56 -1.04
N PRO A 81 15.97 -3.06 -0.30
CA PRO A 81 16.55 -4.37 -0.60
C PRO A 81 15.52 -5.50 -0.49
N GLU A 82 14.72 -5.51 0.57
CA GLU A 82 13.66 -6.51 0.80
C GLU A 82 12.59 -6.46 -0.30
N LEU A 83 12.28 -5.26 -0.80
CA LEU A 83 11.40 -5.08 -1.94
C LEU A 83 12.00 -5.70 -3.22
N LEU A 84 13.29 -5.47 -3.49
CA LEU A 84 13.95 -6.03 -4.66
C LEU A 84 14.06 -7.55 -4.58
N ASP A 85 14.34 -8.11 -3.40
CA ASP A 85 14.39 -9.56 -3.21
C ASP A 85 13.03 -10.19 -3.49
N ALA A 86 11.94 -9.59 -2.98
CA ALA A 86 10.59 -10.06 -3.25
C ALA A 86 10.20 -10.01 -4.74
N LEU A 87 10.76 -9.07 -5.52
CA LEU A 87 10.58 -9.01 -6.97
C LEU A 87 11.40 -10.08 -7.71
N ARG A 88 12.60 -10.40 -7.23
CA ARG A 88 13.48 -11.43 -7.85
C ARG A 88 12.94 -12.84 -7.67
N GLU A 89 12.28 -13.11 -6.55
CA GLU A 89 11.60 -14.38 -6.26
C GLU A 89 10.38 -14.66 -7.16
N GLN A 90 9.97 -13.73 -8.04
CA GLN A 90 8.87 -13.92 -8.98
C GLN A 90 9.29 -14.58 -10.32
N ARG A 91 10.58 -14.91 -10.49
CA ARG A 91 11.10 -15.59 -11.68
C ARG A 91 11.08 -17.10 -11.58
#